data_AF-X0X7J2-F1
#
_entry.id   AF-X0X7J2-F1
#
_cell.length_a   1.000
_cell.length_b   1.000
_cell.length_c   1.000
_cell.angle_alpha   90.00
_cell.angle_beta   90.00
_cell.angle_gamma   90.00
#
_symmetry.space_group_name_H-M   'P 1'
#
loop_
_entity.id
_entity.type
_entity.pdbx_description
1 polymer ?
#
loop_
_entity_poly.entity_id
_entity_poly.type
_entity_poly.pdbx_seq_one_letter_code
_entity_poly.pdbx_strand_id
1 'polypeptide(L)'
;MNKINTIEVKELTKIFDGDVKAVDGISFNVKEGEILGFLGPNGAGKTTTLNMLSTLLRPTSGTATVNGHDILTEPDAVRRSIGYVFQDTTLDIELTGRENLDFHGRLYGLERNTRQQRIKEVLELVQLTDRADNFV
;
A
#
# COMPACT_ATOMS: atom_id res chain seq x y z
N MET A 1 5.72 -6.96 26.49
CA MET A 1 5.70 -5.76 25.62
C MET A 1 4.31 -5.66 25.04
N ASN A 2 3.61 -4.54 25.24
CA ASN A 2 2.32 -4.30 24.60
C ASN A 2 2.55 -4.28 23.09
N LYS A 3 1.85 -5.15 22.35
CA LYS A 3 1.92 -5.15 20.89
C LYS A 3 1.30 -3.86 20.38
N ILE A 4 2.10 -3.02 19.72
CA ILE A 4 1.63 -1.82 19.03
C ILE A 4 0.91 -2.28 17.77
N ASN A 5 -0.30 -1.79 17.52
CA ASN A 5 -1.01 -2.07 16.27
C ASN A 5 -0.40 -1.20 15.17
N THR A 6 -0.06 -1.82 14.03
CA THR A 6 0.39 -1.12 12.82
C THR A 6 -0.80 -0.57 12.05
N ILE A 7 -1.97 -1.22 12.10
CA ILE A 7 -3.20 -0.71 11.51
C ILE A 7 -4.29 -0.74 12.56
N GLU A 8 -4.99 0.37 12.75
CA GLU A 8 -6.21 0.44 13.56
C GLU A 8 -7.33 1.01 12.72
N VAL A 9 -8.47 0.34 12.69
CA VAL A 9 -9.65 0.74 11.91
C VAL A 9 -10.86 0.75 12.84
N LYS A 10 -11.60 1.86 12.83
CA LYS A 10 -12.78 2.07 13.70
C LYS A 10 -13.95 2.60 12.87
N GLU A 11 -14.99 1.78 12.78
CA GLU A 11 -16.28 2.06 12.13
C GLU A 11 -16.13 2.63 10.71
N LEU A 12 -15.11 2.15 9.98
CA LEU A 12 -14.74 2.70 8.69
C LEU A 12 -15.82 2.37 7.66
N THR A 13 -16.32 3.40 6.99
CA THR A 13 -17.48 3.30 6.10
C THR A 13 -17.19 4.00 4.79
N LYS A 14 -17.62 3.40 3.67
CA LYS A 14 -17.64 4.03 2.36
C LYS A 14 -18.99 3.86 1.69
N ILE A 15 -19.62 4.99 1.41
CA ILE A 15 -20.84 5.12 0.63
C ILE A 15 -20.47 5.84 -0.68
N PHE A 16 -20.87 5.26 -1.80
CA PHE A 16 -20.77 5.87 -3.13
C PHE A 16 -22.12 6.47 -3.55
N ASP A 17 -22.12 7.18 -4.68
CA ASP A 17 -23.34 7.74 -5.26
C ASP A 17 -24.42 6.67 -5.44
N GLY A 18 -25.68 7.08 -5.27
CA GLY A 18 -26.82 6.15 -5.26
C GLY A 18 -26.94 5.30 -3.99
N ASP A 19 -26.38 5.78 -2.86
CA ASP A 19 -26.45 5.16 -1.54
C ASP A 19 -25.84 3.74 -1.46
N VAL A 20 -24.91 3.43 -2.36
CA VAL A 20 -24.22 2.13 -2.37
C VAL A 20 -23.19 2.09 -1.25
N LYS A 21 -23.52 1.40 -0.16
CA LYS A 21 -22.61 1.11 0.94
C LYS A 21 -21.62 0.00 0.55
N ALA A 22 -20.46 0.39 0.02
CA ALA A 22 -19.40 -0.56 -0.35
C ALA A 22 -18.63 -1.08 0.87
N VAL A 23 -18.56 -0.30 1.95
CA VAL A 23 -18.02 -0.70 3.25
C VAL A 23 -18.92 -0.09 4.32
N ASP A 24 -19.39 -0.89 5.28
CA ASP A 24 -20.38 -0.47 6.30
C ASP A 24 -19.84 -0.74 7.70
N GLY A 25 -19.22 0.27 8.32
CA GLY A 25 -18.84 0.25 9.74
C GLY A 25 -17.81 -0.81 10.15
N ILE A 26 -16.78 -1.09 9.35
CA ILE A 26 -15.80 -2.14 9.73
C ILE A 26 -14.82 -1.65 10.81
N SER A 27 -14.49 -2.55 11.75
CA SER A 27 -13.57 -2.29 12.86
C SER A 27 -12.64 -3.48 13.06
N PHE A 28 -11.31 -3.25 13.00
CA PHE A 28 -10.30 -4.27 13.23
C PHE A 28 -8.92 -3.66 13.51
N ASN A 29 -8.01 -4.46 14.06
CA ASN A 29 -6.62 -4.08 14.30
C ASN A 29 -5.67 -5.10 13.66
N VAL A 30 -4.52 -4.64 13.18
CA VAL A 30 -3.43 -5.49 12.66
C VAL A 30 -2.17 -5.17 13.44
N LYS A 31 -1.55 -6.20 14.03
CA LYS A 31 -0.30 -6.07 14.78
C LYS A 31 0.90 -5.99 13.85
N GLU A 32 1.98 -5.41 14.33
CA GLU A 32 3.25 -5.47 13.64
C GLU A 32 3.67 -6.93 13.37
N GLY A 33 4.06 -7.22 12.13
CA GLY A 33 4.44 -8.57 11.68
C GLY A 33 3.26 -9.52 11.39
N GLU A 34 2.02 -9.06 11.50
CA GLU A 34 0.84 -9.86 11.19
C GLU A 34 0.50 -9.83 9.69
N ILE A 35 0.07 -10.98 9.16
CA ILE A 35 -0.48 -11.10 7.81
C ILE A 35 -2.01 -11.13 7.92
N LEU A 36 -2.67 -10.09 7.41
CA LEU A 36 -4.13 -10.02 7.31
C LEU A 36 -4.57 -10.30 5.87
N GLY A 37 -5.54 -11.21 5.70
CA GLY A 37 -6.21 -11.47 4.43
C GLY A 37 -7.68 -11.07 4.45
N PHE A 38 -8.12 -10.28 3.46
CA PHE A 38 -9.53 -10.01 3.22
C PHE A 38 -10.12 -11.06 2.29
N LEU A 39 -11.06 -11.87 2.79
CA LEU A 39 -11.76 -12.90 2.02
C LEU A 39 -13.23 -12.52 1.81
N GLY A 40 -13.71 -12.64 0.57
CA GLY A 40 -15.11 -12.39 0.23
C GLY A 40 -15.31 -12.34 -1.28
N PRO A 41 -16.56 -12.40 -1.77
CA PRO A 41 -16.87 -12.33 -3.20
C PRO A 41 -16.52 -10.95 -3.81
N ASN A 42 -16.61 -10.84 -5.14
CA ASN A 42 -16.50 -9.55 -5.82
C ASN A 42 -17.59 -8.60 -5.32
N GLY A 43 -17.24 -7.33 -5.12
CA GLY A 43 -18.14 -6.32 -4.56
C GLY A 43 -18.22 -6.31 -3.02
N ALA A 44 -17.59 -7.24 -2.31
CA ALA A 44 -17.61 -7.28 -0.83
C ALA A 44 -16.84 -6.15 -0.12
N GLY A 45 -16.35 -5.14 -0.83
CA GLY A 45 -15.66 -3.99 -0.22
C GLY A 45 -14.16 -4.15 0.05
N LYS A 46 -13.52 -5.25 -0.40
CA LYS A 46 -12.08 -5.53 -0.16
C LYS A 46 -11.16 -4.43 -0.71
N THR A 47 -11.24 -4.20 -2.02
CA THR A 47 -10.45 -3.17 -2.71
C THR A 47 -10.79 -1.78 -2.19
N THR A 48 -12.07 -1.51 -1.90
CA THR A 48 -12.53 -0.26 -1.30
C THR A 48 -11.87 0.00 0.05
N THR A 49 -11.78 -1.03 0.90
CA THR A 49 -11.10 -0.96 2.20
C THR A 49 -9.61 -0.69 2.04
N LEU A 50 -8.92 -1.44 1.19
CA LEU A 50 -7.48 -1.25 0.96
C LEU A 50 -7.17 0.14 0.40
N ASN A 51 -7.99 0.63 -0.54
CA ASN A 51 -7.86 1.99 -1.08
C ASN A 51 -8.07 3.08 -0.02
N MET A 52 -8.95 2.85 0.96
CA MET A 52 -9.11 3.80 2.07
C MET A 52 -7.89 3.82 2.98
N LEU A 53 -7.38 2.64 3.36
CA LEU A 53 -6.20 2.52 4.22
C LEU A 53 -4.92 3.03 3.54
N SER A 54 -4.82 2.91 2.22
CA SER A 54 -3.72 3.46 1.43
C SER A 54 -3.91 4.92 1.00
N THR A 55 -4.96 5.60 1.50
CA THR A 55 -5.27 7.02 1.24
C THR A 55 -5.60 7.35 -0.23
N LEU A 56 -5.89 6.35 -1.04
CA LEU A 56 -6.35 6.49 -2.43
C LEU A 56 -7.84 6.81 -2.51
N LEU A 57 -8.59 6.48 -1.45
CA LEU A 57 -10.02 6.74 -1.35
C LEU A 57 -10.34 7.34 0.01
N ARG A 58 -11.06 8.46 0.04
CA ARG A 58 -11.51 9.03 1.32
C ARG A 58 -12.71 8.23 1.85
N PRO A 59 -12.72 7.80 3.13
CA PRO A 59 -13.91 7.23 3.75
C PRO A 59 -15.06 8.25 3.80
N THR A 60 -16.29 7.74 3.86
CA THR A 60 -17.48 8.56 4.13
C THR A 60 -17.58 8.90 5.62
N SER A 61 -17.27 7.93 6.49
CA SER A 61 -17.19 8.11 7.94
C SER A 61 -16.25 7.07 8.57
N GLY A 62 -16.00 7.22 9.87
CA GLY A 62 -15.04 6.40 10.62
C GLY A 62 -13.61 6.93 10.53
N THR A 63 -12.69 6.23 11.19
CA THR A 63 -11.28 6.63 11.30
C THR A 63 -10.37 5.41 11.13
N ALA A 64 -9.15 5.65 10.64
CA ALA A 64 -8.12 4.64 10.67
C ALA A 64 -6.73 5.27 10.83
N THR A 65 -5.82 4.52 11.45
CA THR A 65 -4.40 4.86 11.52
C THR A 65 -3.55 3.76 10.91
N VAL A 66 -2.52 4.12 10.17
CA VAL A 66 -1.55 3.21 9.56
C VAL A 66 -0.14 3.67 9.96
N ASN A 67 0.62 2.77 10.58
CA ASN A 67 1.93 3.07 11.17
C ASN A 67 1.91 4.29 12.12
N GLY A 68 0.81 4.46 12.86
CA GLY A 68 0.62 5.59 13.78
C GLY A 68 0.19 6.91 13.12
N HIS A 69 0.03 6.96 11.79
CA HIS A 69 -0.44 8.13 11.06
C HIS A 69 -1.92 8.01 10.71
N ASP A 70 -2.68 9.08 10.91
CA ASP A 70 -4.11 9.11 10.55
C ASP A 70 -4.30 9.25 9.02
N ILE A 71 -5.19 8.43 8.45
CA ILE A 71 -5.40 8.36 6.99
C ILE A 71 -6.08 9.61 6.39
N LEU A 72 -6.72 10.44 7.22
CA LEU A 72 -7.41 11.67 6.81
C LEU A 72 -6.53 12.90 7.02
N THR A 73 -5.80 12.98 8.15
CA THR A 73 -5.01 14.17 8.49
C THR A 73 -3.54 14.08 8.12
N GLU A 74 -2.99 12.87 7.96
CA GLU A 74 -1.57 12.64 7.65
C GLU A 74 -1.34 11.73 6.42
N PRO A 75 -2.06 11.92 5.29
CA PRO A 75 -2.04 10.96 4.19
C PRO A 75 -0.64 10.77 3.57
N ASP A 76 0.17 11.81 3.50
CA ASP A 76 1.53 11.71 2.95
C ASP A 76 2.48 10.93 3.87
N ALA A 77 2.26 10.98 5.19
CA ALA A 77 3.03 10.17 6.13
C ALA A 77 2.62 8.70 6.02
N VAL A 78 1.33 8.41 5.87
CA VAL A 78 0.83 7.06 5.55
C VAL A 78 1.49 6.53 4.28
N ARG A 79 1.43 7.27 3.16
CA ARG A 79 2.00 6.87 1.86
C ARG A 79 3.50 6.59 1.93
N ARG A 80 4.26 7.40 2.67
CA ARG A 80 5.71 7.17 2.88
C ARG A 80 6.01 5.92 3.71
N SER A 81 5.06 5.47 4.52
CA SER A 81 5.24 4.34 5.45
C SER A 81 4.79 3.00 4.90
N ILE A 82 4.14 2.95 3.73
CA ILE A 82 3.60 1.72 3.13
C ILE A 82 4.11 1.51 1.70
N GLY A 83 4.20 0.25 1.29
CA GLY A 83 4.22 -0.13 -0.13
C GLY A 83 2.83 -0.57 -0.57
N TYR A 84 2.39 -0.16 -1.76
CA TYR A 84 1.09 -0.56 -2.32
C TYR A 84 1.29 -1.18 -3.69
N VAL A 85 0.87 -2.44 -3.85
CA VAL A 85 0.89 -3.15 -5.14
C VAL A 85 -0.53 -3.17 -5.68
N PHE A 86 -0.73 -2.51 -6.81
CA PHE A 86 -2.02 -2.42 -7.47
C PHE A 86 -2.37 -3.71 -8.22
N GLN A 87 -3.66 -3.87 -8.53
CA GLN A 87 -4.12 -4.95 -9.40
C GLN A 87 -3.58 -4.79 -10.83
N ASP A 88 -3.54 -3.55 -11.32
CA ASP A 88 -2.98 -3.20 -12.63
C ASP A 88 -1.50 -2.82 -12.48
N THR A 89 -0.70 -3.17 -13.49
CA THR A 89 0.73 -2.85 -13.52
C THR A 89 0.94 -1.34 -13.64
N THR A 90 1.82 -0.79 -12.79
CA THR A 90 2.16 0.65 -12.75
C THR A 90 3.58 0.94 -13.24
N LEU A 91 4.20 -0.04 -13.91
CA LEU A 91 5.58 0.04 -14.40
C LEU A 91 5.66 0.86 -15.68
N ASP A 92 6.77 1.56 -15.84
CA ASP A 92 7.11 2.24 -17.08
C ASP A 92 7.70 1.21 -18.05
N ILE A 93 7.00 0.96 -19.15
CA ILE A 93 7.36 -0.03 -20.18
C ILE A 93 8.56 0.40 -21.03
N GLU A 94 8.91 1.69 -21.00
CA GLU A 94 10.09 2.23 -21.69
C GLU A 94 11.36 2.11 -20.82
N LEU A 95 11.23 1.56 -19.60
CA LEU A 95 12.34 1.36 -18.66
C LEU A 95 12.59 -0.13 -18.41
N THR A 96 13.85 -0.48 -18.19
CA THR A 96 14.22 -1.82 -17.72
C THR A 96 13.71 -2.08 -16.30
N GLY A 97 13.70 -3.34 -15.85
CA GLY A 97 13.38 -3.68 -14.46
C GLY A 97 14.25 -2.92 -13.44
N ARG A 98 15.56 -2.78 -13.72
CA ARG A 98 16.51 -2.02 -12.90
C ARG A 98 16.18 -0.53 -12.89
N GLU A 99 15.87 0.04 -14.05
CA GLU A 99 15.53 1.47 -14.16
C GLU A 99 14.20 1.80 -13.49
N ASN A 100 13.20 0.92 -13.59
CA ASN A 100 11.95 1.04 -12.83
C ASN A 100 12.22 1.12 -11.32
N LEU A 101 13.10 0.26 -10.78
CA LEU A 101 13.46 0.28 -9.37
C LEU A 101 14.29 1.54 -8.99
N ASP A 102 15.22 1.97 -9.84
CA ASP A 102 15.99 3.22 -9.61
C ASP A 102 15.09 4.45 -9.65
N PHE A 103 14.13 4.50 -10.58
CA PHE A 103 13.14 5.56 -10.71
C PHE A 103 12.29 5.67 -9.44
N HIS A 104 11.67 4.57 -9.00
CA HIS A 104 10.87 4.57 -7.77
C HIS A 104 11.72 4.91 -6.54
N GLY A 105 12.93 4.36 -6.42
CA GLY A 105 13.80 4.70 -5.29
C GLY A 105 14.15 6.19 -5.23
N ARG A 106 14.28 6.88 -6.36
CA ARG A 106 14.45 8.35 -6.39
C ARG A 106 13.19 9.09 -5.95
N LEU A 107 12.01 8.67 -6.39
CA LEU A 107 10.74 9.28 -5.98
C LEU A 107 10.53 9.22 -4.47
N TYR A 108 10.98 8.13 -3.83
CA TYR A 108 10.94 7.96 -2.38
C TYR A 108 12.13 8.61 -1.64
N GLY A 109 12.99 9.34 -2.35
CA GLY A 109 14.11 10.09 -1.73
C GLY A 109 15.25 9.21 -1.21
N LEU A 110 15.43 7.99 -1.74
CA LEU A 110 16.52 7.12 -1.33
C LEU A 110 17.87 7.63 -1.86
N GLU A 111 18.82 7.77 -0.94
CA GLU A 111 20.22 8.05 -1.24
C GLU A 111 20.80 7.07 -2.26
N ARG A 112 21.69 7.57 -3.14
CA ARG A 112 22.18 6.80 -4.29
C ARG A 112 22.76 5.44 -3.89
N ASN A 113 23.62 5.41 -2.87
CA ASN A 113 24.27 4.16 -2.43
C ASN A 113 23.27 3.17 -1.85
N THR A 114 22.37 3.64 -0.98
CA THR A 114 21.29 2.82 -0.41
C THR A 114 20.42 2.25 -1.51
N ARG A 115 20.01 3.09 -2.47
CA ARG A 115 19.14 2.68 -3.57
C ARG A 115 19.79 1.61 -4.44
N GLN A 116 21.05 1.78 -4.84
CA GLN A 116 21.77 0.78 -5.65
C GLN A 116 21.92 -0.55 -4.93
N GLN A 117 22.21 -0.52 -3.63
CA GLN A 117 22.26 -1.73 -2.80
C GLN A 117 20.88 -2.42 -2.71
N ARG A 118 19.82 -1.66 -2.43
CA ARG A 118 18.44 -2.18 -2.34
C ARG A 118 17.94 -2.76 -3.66
N ILE A 119 18.27 -2.14 -4.80
CA ILE A 119 17.91 -2.66 -6.13
C ILE A 119 18.46 -4.07 -6.32
N LYS A 120 19.73 -4.30 -5.97
CA LYS A 120 20.35 -5.63 -6.05
C LYS A 120 19.63 -6.63 -5.13
N GLU A 121 19.40 -6.26 -3.87
CA GLU A 121 18.72 -7.12 -2.89
C GLU A 121 17.32 -7.54 -3.35
N VAL A 122 16.53 -6.59 -3.86
CA VAL A 122 15.15 -6.87 -4.29
C VAL A 122 15.14 -7.73 -5.55
N LEU A 123 15.99 -7.45 -6.54
CA LEU A 123 16.09 -8.28 -7.76
C LEU A 123 16.51 -9.72 -7.46
N GLU A 124 17.41 -9.91 -6.49
CA GLU A 124 17.80 -11.25 -6.02
C GLU A 124 16.64 -11.94 -5.29
N LEU A 125 15.96 -11.23 -4.38
CA LEU A 125 14.82 -11.74 -3.62
C LEU A 125 13.68 -12.24 -4.52
N VAL A 126 13.36 -11.49 -5.58
CA VAL A 126 12.29 -11.85 -6.53
C VAL A 126 12.80 -12.67 -7.73
N GLN A 127 14.08 -13.07 -7.74
CA GLN A 127 14.70 -13.91 -8.77
C GLN A 127 14.64 -13.32 -10.20
N LEU A 128 14.79 -11.99 -10.31
CA LEU A 128 14.78 -11.27 -11.59
C LEU A 128 16.16 -10.69 -11.96
N THR A 129 17.24 -11.08 -11.28
CA THR A 129 18.59 -10.56 -11.53
C THR A 129 19.02 -10.71 -13.00
N ASP A 130 18.78 -11.88 -13.60
CA ASP A 130 19.17 -12.17 -15.00
C ASP A 130 18.31 -11.42 -16.04
N ARG A 131 17.19 -10.83 -15.60
CA ARG A 131 16.26 -10.06 -16.43
C ARG A 131 16.23 -8.58 -16.06
N ALA A 132 17.11 -8.14 -15.17
CA ALA A 132 17.08 -6.79 -14.61
C ALA A 132 17.19 -5.71 -15.68
N ASP A 133 17.91 -5.99 -16.76
CA ASP A 133 18.21 -5.04 -17.84
C ASP A 133 17.35 -5.31 -19.11
N ASN A 134 16.25 -6.06 -18.97
CA ASN A 134 15.19 -6.16 -19.97
C ASN A 134 14.12 -5.07 -19.72
N PHE A 135 13.57 -4.50 -20.80
CA PHE A 135 12.33 -3.72 -20.72
C PHE A 135 11.20 -4.56 -20.14
N VAL A 136 10.36 -3.91 -19.34
CA VAL A 136 9.21 -4.50 -18.67
C VAL A 136 8.07 -4.76 -19.65
#